data_AF-A0A562IAT5-F1
#
_entry.id   AF-A0A562IAT5-F1
#
_cell.length_a   1.000
_cell.length_b   1.000
_cell.length_c   1.000
_cell.angle_alpha   90.00
_cell.angle_beta   90.00
_cell.angle_gamma   90.00
#
_symmetry.space_group_name_H-M   'P 1'
#
loop_
_entity.id
_entity.type
_entity.pdbx_description
1 polymer ?
#
loop_
_entity_poly.entity_id
_entity_poly.type
_entity_poly.pdbx_seq_one_letter_code
_entity_poly.pdbx_strand_id
1 'polypeptide(L)'
;MRVYAEFHRLVGLVESMVLRPRRNGWQLPLLCLVSRPGVTSPVTMMAHVLAGEERRVPHVRISATGRDVRTLLHEAYTGLAAGNFGGSDPLRFRHYALADGLMQVDLSGVPTNRRRRELARQLRERVWQRGPWEGQQAPPDVGGWTGLLLWLALRVLPGLVFWLLTTGWLFGAGRRFRWFMRQQYLAPTLAAGDFFTFARRLALPLRTTEDQGQIDLLLVHAFLQDLRVEYRRRPWRLRPWRRTACPVLLMDEVAPENGGYALIRLINAVRDETGQSDPLLVITNSRDVPPDGLAPTDPAVAGQLVPLDGVEGAYRAWRSGLPGPGGPGRTTPGTSR
;
A
#
# COMPACT_ATOMS: atom_id res chain seq x y z
N MET A 1 10.49 18.07 -31.18
CA MET A 1 11.15 16.74 -31.32
C MET A 1 11.88 16.28 -30.06
N ARG A 2 12.70 17.12 -29.39
CA ARG A 2 13.49 16.71 -28.21
C ARG A 2 12.66 16.18 -27.02
N VAL A 3 11.55 16.83 -26.67
CA VAL A 3 10.65 16.40 -25.56
C VAL A 3 10.06 15.01 -25.77
N TYR A 4 9.73 14.64 -27.01
CA TYR A 4 9.22 13.30 -27.32
C TYR A 4 10.29 12.21 -27.18
N ALA A 5 11.54 12.51 -27.58
CA ALA A 5 12.65 11.59 -27.41
C ALA A 5 13.00 11.35 -25.94
N GLU A 6 12.98 12.41 -25.12
CA GLU A 6 13.18 12.34 -23.67
C GLU A 6 12.05 11.54 -22.99
N PHE A 7 10.79 11.78 -23.37
CA PHE A 7 9.65 11.00 -22.86
C PHE A 7 9.72 9.52 -23.24
N HIS A 8 10.11 9.20 -24.48
CA HIS A 8 10.26 7.81 -24.92
C HIS A 8 11.34 7.06 -24.13
N ARG A 9 12.43 7.72 -23.74
CA ARG A 9 13.45 7.13 -22.86
C ARG A 9 12.89 6.85 -21.46
N LEU A 10 12.13 7.79 -20.90
CA LEU A 10 11.46 7.58 -19.61
C LEU A 10 10.50 6.39 -19.66
N VAL A 11 9.70 6.26 -20.73
CA VAL A 11 8.81 5.12 -20.95
C VAL A 11 9.60 3.82 -21.01
N GLY A 12 10.67 3.75 -21.81
CA GLY A 12 11.49 2.54 -21.91
C GLY A 12 12.13 2.13 -20.57
N LEU A 13 12.55 3.11 -19.76
CA LEU A 13 13.04 2.86 -18.41
C LEU A 13 11.93 2.29 -17.51
N VAL A 14 10.75 2.91 -17.50
CA VAL A 14 9.60 2.46 -16.69
C VAL A 14 9.17 1.06 -17.11
N GLU A 15 9.07 0.77 -18.41
CA GLU A 15 8.74 -0.57 -18.91
C GLU A 15 9.74 -1.62 -18.42
N SER A 16 11.03 -1.29 -18.40
CA SER A 16 12.07 -2.19 -17.86
C SER A 16 11.91 -2.47 -16.36
N MET A 17 11.36 -1.52 -15.59
CA MET A 17 11.11 -1.65 -14.15
C MET A 17 9.79 -2.36 -13.86
N VAL A 18 8.78 -2.16 -14.70
CA VAL A 18 7.44 -2.75 -14.52
C VAL A 18 7.49 -4.26 -14.68
N LEU A 19 8.38 -4.77 -15.54
CA LEU A 19 8.52 -6.21 -15.78
C LEU A 19 9.13 -6.94 -14.57
N ARG A 20 8.48 -8.03 -14.19
CA ARG A 20 8.84 -8.79 -12.99
C ARG A 20 10.20 -9.47 -13.08
N PRO A 21 11.13 -9.14 -12.16
CA PRO A 21 12.44 -9.79 -12.13
C PRO A 21 12.31 -11.28 -11.81
N ARG A 22 13.10 -12.11 -12.51
CA ARG A 22 13.04 -13.57 -12.40
C ARG A 22 13.54 -14.13 -11.06
N ARG A 23 14.48 -13.45 -10.39
CA ARG A 23 15.22 -14.01 -9.23
C ARG A 23 15.40 -13.13 -7.97
N ASN A 24 15.39 -11.79 -8.05
CA ASN A 24 15.90 -10.95 -6.94
C ASN A 24 14.87 -10.11 -6.15
N GLY A 25 13.58 -10.43 -6.22
CA GLY A 25 12.56 -9.56 -5.61
C GLY A 25 12.49 -8.20 -6.31
N TRP A 26 11.56 -7.34 -5.87
CA TRP A 26 11.38 -6.00 -6.42
C TRP A 26 12.20 -4.99 -5.61
N GLN A 27 13.22 -4.38 -6.20
CA GLN A 27 13.88 -3.20 -5.65
C GLN A 27 13.56 -2.05 -6.60
N LEU A 28 12.42 -1.41 -6.37
CA LEU A 28 11.89 -0.36 -7.24
C LEU A 28 12.22 1.01 -6.66
N PRO A 29 12.79 1.94 -7.45
CA PRO A 29 13.05 3.29 -6.98
C PRO A 29 11.73 4.08 -6.82
N LEU A 30 11.80 5.17 -6.09
CA LEU A 30 10.79 6.23 -6.12
C LEU A 30 11.23 7.24 -7.19
N LEU A 31 10.46 7.38 -8.26
CA LEU A 31 10.79 8.30 -9.35
C LEU A 31 10.10 9.64 -9.09
N CYS A 32 10.89 10.69 -8.87
CA CYS A 32 10.41 12.05 -8.69
C CYS A 32 10.70 12.87 -9.95
N LEU A 33 9.67 13.12 -10.75
CA LEU A 33 9.75 13.97 -11.93
C LEU A 33 9.52 15.42 -11.52
N VAL A 34 10.37 16.30 -12.04
CA VAL A 34 10.27 17.74 -11.84
C VAL A 34 9.94 18.37 -13.19
N SER A 35 8.71 18.86 -13.31
CA SER A 35 8.20 19.46 -14.55
C SER A 35 8.19 20.97 -14.45
N ARG A 36 8.55 21.63 -15.55
CA ARG A 36 8.41 23.09 -15.68
C ARG A 36 6.92 23.47 -15.82
N PRO A 37 6.50 24.64 -15.32
CA PRO A 37 5.15 25.13 -15.51
C PRO A 37 4.81 25.26 -17.01
N GLY A 38 3.60 24.86 -17.38
CA GLY A 38 3.10 24.94 -18.77
C GLY A 38 3.42 23.73 -19.66
N VAL A 39 4.14 22.72 -19.15
CA VAL A 39 4.37 21.45 -19.87
C VAL A 39 3.27 20.45 -19.51
N THR A 40 2.77 19.70 -20.49
CA THR A 40 1.83 18.59 -20.26
C THR A 40 2.40 17.62 -19.23
N SER A 41 1.61 17.30 -18.21
CA SER A 41 2.05 16.41 -17.14
C SER A 41 2.56 15.07 -17.70
N PRO A 42 3.84 14.72 -17.48
CA PRO A 42 4.42 13.47 -17.99
C PRO A 42 3.73 12.25 -17.36
N VAL A 43 3.18 12.41 -16.17
CA VAL A 43 2.40 11.39 -15.47
C VAL A 43 1.09 11.08 -16.19
N THR A 44 0.43 12.08 -16.76
CA THR A 44 -0.78 11.88 -17.57
C THR A 44 -0.48 11.12 -18.85
N MET A 45 0.63 11.44 -19.53
CA MET A 45 1.06 10.69 -20.71
C MET A 45 1.44 9.24 -20.35
N MET A 46 2.12 9.04 -19.21
CA MET A 46 2.48 7.71 -18.71
C MET A 46 1.25 6.86 -18.41
N ALA A 47 0.21 7.44 -17.80
CA ALA A 47 -1.05 6.73 -17.54
C ALA A 47 -1.66 6.19 -18.84
N HIS A 48 -1.64 6.97 -19.92
CA HIS A 48 -2.15 6.54 -21.22
C HIS A 48 -1.36 5.36 -21.80
N VAL A 49 -0.03 5.40 -21.68
CA VAL A 49 0.85 4.29 -22.12
C VAL A 49 0.57 3.02 -21.31
N LEU A 50 0.43 3.13 -19.98
CA LEU A 50 0.15 1.98 -19.10
C LEU A 50 -1.25 1.39 -19.28
N ALA A 51 -2.20 2.18 -19.80
CA ALA A 51 -3.56 1.77 -20.11
C ALA A 51 -3.72 1.09 -21.49
N GLY A 52 -2.64 0.96 -22.26
CA GLY A 52 -2.64 0.42 -23.63
C GLY A 52 -3.30 -0.96 -23.77
N GLU A 53 -3.83 -1.22 -24.96
CA GLU A 53 -4.68 -2.39 -25.26
C GLU A 53 -3.96 -3.73 -25.11
N GLU A 54 -2.68 -3.80 -25.45
CA GLU A 54 -1.92 -5.07 -25.46
C GLU A 54 -1.43 -5.51 -24.07
N ARG A 55 -1.17 -4.55 -23.16
CA ARG A 55 -0.61 -4.82 -21.82
C ARG A 55 -1.14 -3.84 -20.78
N ARG A 56 -2.23 -4.22 -20.13
CA ARG A 56 -2.78 -3.46 -19.00
C ARG A 56 -1.94 -3.66 -17.75
N VAL A 57 -1.06 -2.69 -17.47
CA VAL A 57 -0.28 -2.65 -16.23
C VAL A 57 -1.18 -2.15 -15.10
N PRO A 58 -1.16 -2.77 -13.90
CA PRO A 58 -1.85 -2.24 -12.74
C PRO A 58 -1.37 -0.83 -12.43
N HIS A 59 -2.21 0.18 -12.62
CA HIS A 59 -1.84 1.55 -12.34
C HIS A 59 -3.01 2.36 -11.79
N VAL A 60 -2.68 3.37 -11.00
CA VAL A 60 -3.64 4.36 -10.49
C VAL A 60 -3.02 5.73 -10.59
N ARG A 61 -3.79 6.71 -11.08
CA ARG A 61 -3.40 8.12 -11.15
C ARG A 61 -4.18 8.91 -10.10
N ILE A 62 -3.47 9.65 -9.26
CA ILE A 62 -4.03 10.52 -8.23
C ILE A 62 -3.41 11.92 -8.33
N SER A 63 -4.18 12.96 -7.98
CA SER A 63 -3.65 14.32 -7.81
C SER A 63 -3.39 14.58 -6.32
N ALA A 64 -2.27 15.22 -5.98
CA ALA A 64 -1.94 15.56 -4.61
C ALA A 64 -2.60 16.87 -4.12
N THR A 65 -3.23 17.63 -5.01
CA THR A 65 -3.74 18.98 -4.73
C THR A 65 -4.76 19.00 -3.59
N GLY A 66 -4.41 19.70 -2.50
CA GLY A 66 -5.27 19.91 -1.34
C GLY A 66 -5.58 18.65 -0.52
N ARG A 67 -4.83 17.55 -0.73
CA ARG A 67 -5.10 16.26 -0.07
C ARG A 67 -4.05 15.92 0.97
N ASP A 68 -4.50 15.31 2.06
CA ASP A 68 -3.64 14.72 3.08
C ASP A 68 -3.13 13.33 2.66
N VAL A 69 -2.16 12.80 3.41
CA VAL A 69 -1.55 11.48 3.15
C VAL A 69 -2.62 10.38 3.11
N ARG A 70 -3.56 10.42 4.05
CA ARG A 70 -4.60 9.41 4.19
C ARG A 70 -5.54 9.39 2.98
N THR A 71 -5.98 10.55 2.50
CA THR A 71 -6.85 10.63 1.32
C THR A 71 -6.12 10.11 0.08
N LEU A 72 -4.84 10.48 -0.10
CA LEU A 72 -4.03 9.99 -1.22
C LEU A 72 -3.85 8.47 -1.18
N LEU A 73 -3.56 7.93 0.00
CA LEU A 73 -3.41 6.49 0.19
C LEU A 73 -4.73 5.74 0.01
N HIS A 74 -5.85 6.33 0.42
CA HIS A 74 -7.18 5.77 0.22
C HIS A 74 -7.55 5.72 -1.26
N GLU A 75 -7.29 6.80 -2.03
CA GLU A 75 -7.48 6.82 -3.48
C GLU A 75 -6.57 5.83 -4.21
N ALA A 76 -5.31 5.71 -3.78
CA ALA A 76 -4.39 4.71 -4.33
C ALA A 76 -4.91 3.28 -4.07
N TYR A 77 -5.39 3.00 -2.85
CA TYR A 77 -6.02 1.74 -2.49
C TYR A 77 -7.25 1.45 -3.34
N THR A 78 -8.21 2.37 -3.42
CA THR A 78 -9.47 2.14 -4.14
C THR A 78 -9.21 1.96 -5.64
N GLY A 79 -8.35 2.77 -6.25
CA GLY A 79 -8.02 2.64 -7.67
C GLY A 79 -7.31 1.33 -8.01
N LEU A 80 -6.36 0.88 -7.18
CA LEU A 80 -5.67 -0.40 -7.38
C LEU A 80 -6.56 -1.61 -7.07
N ALA A 81 -7.47 -1.49 -6.11
CA ALA A 81 -8.41 -2.55 -5.77
C ALA A 81 -9.51 -2.72 -6.83
N ALA A 82 -9.99 -1.63 -7.41
CA ALA A 82 -11.03 -1.63 -8.45
C ALA A 82 -10.50 -1.97 -9.84
N GLY A 83 -9.20 -1.78 -10.09
CA GLY A 83 -8.63 -1.91 -11.42
C GLY A 83 -8.69 -3.32 -12.01
N ASN A 84 -9.32 -3.43 -13.18
CA ASN A 84 -9.39 -4.66 -13.98
C ASN A 84 -8.21 -4.72 -14.98
N PHE A 85 -7.07 -5.21 -14.49
CA PHE A 85 -5.82 -5.25 -15.25
C PHE A 85 -5.65 -6.57 -16.00
N GLY A 86 -6.25 -6.64 -17.21
CA GLY A 86 -5.94 -7.67 -18.21
C GLY A 86 -6.17 -9.11 -17.75
N GLY A 87 -7.42 -9.45 -17.36
CA GLY A 87 -7.81 -10.81 -16.98
C GLY A 87 -7.25 -11.34 -15.65
N SER A 88 -6.52 -10.49 -14.90
CA SER A 88 -6.05 -10.82 -13.57
C SER A 88 -7.10 -10.50 -12.50
N ASP A 89 -7.19 -11.34 -11.46
CA ASP A 89 -8.01 -11.05 -10.27
C ASP A 89 -7.65 -9.67 -9.68
N PRO A 90 -8.63 -8.93 -9.10
CA PRO A 90 -8.37 -7.66 -8.43
C PRO A 90 -7.40 -7.78 -7.25
N LEU A 91 -6.69 -6.69 -6.95
CA LEU A 91 -5.76 -6.63 -5.83
C LEU A 91 -6.51 -6.60 -4.49
N ARG A 92 -6.04 -7.40 -3.54
CA ARG A 92 -6.70 -7.55 -2.23
C ARG A 92 -5.88 -6.89 -1.13
N PHE A 93 -6.42 -5.82 -0.57
CA PHE A 93 -5.79 -5.11 0.54
C PHE A 93 -6.47 -5.44 1.86
N ARG A 94 -6.00 -6.50 2.52
CA ARG A 94 -6.63 -7.03 3.74
C ARG A 94 -6.17 -6.31 5.01
N HIS A 95 -4.92 -5.88 5.06
CA HIS A 95 -4.37 -5.14 6.20
C HIS A 95 -4.80 -3.68 6.11
N TYR A 96 -4.67 -3.04 4.95
CA TYR A 96 -5.08 -1.65 4.77
C TYR A 96 -6.58 -1.46 5.00
N ALA A 97 -7.44 -2.28 4.38
CA ALA A 97 -8.89 -2.15 4.57
C ALA A 97 -9.34 -2.38 6.02
N LEU A 98 -8.58 -3.18 6.79
CA LEU A 98 -8.83 -3.35 8.22
C LEU A 98 -8.43 -2.11 9.02
N ALA A 99 -7.25 -1.54 8.75
CA ALA A 99 -6.78 -0.32 9.41
C ALA A 99 -7.67 0.89 9.08
N ASP A 100 -8.01 1.09 7.81
CA ASP A 100 -8.97 2.11 7.38
C ASP A 100 -10.35 1.91 8.02
N GLY A 101 -10.85 0.67 8.03
CA GLY A 101 -12.13 0.34 8.67
C GLY A 101 -12.15 0.62 10.18
N LEU A 102 -11.02 0.42 10.87
CA LEU A 102 -10.85 0.75 12.29
C LEU A 102 -10.89 2.26 12.53
N MET A 103 -10.29 3.07 11.65
CA MET A 103 -10.32 4.52 11.74
C MET A 103 -11.72 5.11 11.55
N GLN A 104 -12.62 4.39 10.90
CA GLN A 104 -14.01 4.81 10.70
C GLN A 104 -14.91 4.43 11.88
N VAL A 105 -14.41 3.71 12.88
CA VAL A 105 -15.17 3.38 14.08
C VAL A 105 -15.22 4.60 14.98
N ASP A 106 -16.45 4.97 15.35
CA ASP A 106 -16.71 5.90 16.42
C ASP A 106 -17.33 5.19 17.62
N LEU A 107 -16.66 5.31 18.77
CA LEU A 107 -17.12 4.79 20.07
C LEU A 107 -17.52 5.93 21.01
N SER A 108 -17.58 7.17 20.52
CA SER A 108 -18.08 8.32 21.26
C SER A 108 -19.54 8.06 21.66
N GLY A 109 -19.84 8.16 22.95
CA GLY A 109 -21.16 7.83 23.50
C GLY A 109 -21.41 6.36 23.85
N VAL A 110 -20.48 5.44 23.58
CA VAL A 110 -20.62 4.03 23.97
C VAL A 110 -20.03 3.79 25.38
N PRO A 111 -20.78 3.17 26.32
CA PRO A 111 -20.27 2.89 27.66
C PRO A 111 -19.15 1.85 27.63
N THR A 112 -18.14 2.02 28.48
CA THR A 112 -16.87 1.24 28.46
C THR A 112 -17.07 -0.27 28.45
N ASN A 113 -18.07 -0.78 29.19
CA ASN A 113 -18.42 -2.19 29.25
C ASN A 113 -18.99 -2.76 27.93
N ARG A 114 -19.59 -1.92 27.07
CA ARG A 114 -20.14 -2.32 25.76
C ARG A 114 -19.22 -2.01 24.58
N ARG A 115 -18.21 -1.15 24.76
CA ARG A 115 -17.25 -0.76 23.70
C ARG A 115 -16.63 -1.97 22.98
N ARG A 116 -16.32 -3.06 23.71
CA ARG A 116 -15.77 -4.27 23.09
C ARG A 116 -16.71 -4.95 22.11
N ARG A 117 -17.98 -5.08 22.50
CA ARG A 117 -19.01 -5.67 21.65
C ARG A 117 -19.35 -4.77 20.48
N GLU A 118 -19.39 -3.46 20.71
CA GLU A 118 -19.74 -2.48 19.68
C GLU A 118 -18.64 -2.33 18.62
N LEU A 119 -17.37 -2.26 19.04
CA LEU A 119 -16.24 -2.31 18.10
C LEU A 119 -16.27 -3.59 17.26
N ALA A 120 -16.49 -4.74 17.91
CA ALA A 120 -16.60 -6.02 17.21
C ALA A 120 -17.76 -6.05 16.20
N ARG A 121 -18.90 -5.44 16.56
CA ARG A 121 -20.08 -5.34 15.70
C ARG A 121 -19.80 -4.46 14.48
N GLN A 122 -19.32 -3.23 14.69
CA GLN A 122 -19.02 -2.30 13.61
C GLN A 122 -17.90 -2.80 12.68
N LEU A 123 -16.87 -3.45 13.23
CA LEU A 123 -15.83 -4.07 12.42
C LEU A 123 -16.38 -5.21 11.58
N ARG A 124 -17.26 -6.03 12.14
CA ARG A 124 -17.89 -7.14 11.40
C ARG A 124 -18.74 -6.61 10.26
N GLU A 125 -19.58 -5.61 10.52
CA GLU A 125 -20.42 -4.97 9.50
C GLU A 125 -19.55 -4.43 8.35
N ARG A 126 -18.46 -3.71 8.66
CA ARG A 126 -17.58 -3.09 7.64
C ARG A 126 -16.65 -4.06 6.91
N VAL A 127 -16.04 -5.00 7.63
CA VAL A 127 -15.12 -5.99 7.03
C VAL A 127 -15.88 -6.98 6.14
N TRP A 128 -17.15 -7.27 6.46
CA TRP A 128 -17.98 -8.18 5.67
C TRP A 128 -18.65 -7.49 4.47
N GLN A 129 -19.01 -6.21 4.58
CA GLN A 129 -19.54 -5.44 3.44
C GLN A 129 -18.49 -5.16 2.35
N ARG A 130 -17.19 -5.13 2.66
CA ARG A 130 -16.10 -4.98 1.66
C ARG A 130 -15.61 -6.30 1.04
N GLY A 131 -16.42 -7.37 1.08
CA GLY A 131 -16.13 -8.61 0.36
C GLY A 131 -16.28 -8.42 -1.16
N PRO A 132 -15.44 -9.06 -2.00
CA PRO A 132 -15.49 -8.89 -3.45
C PRO A 132 -16.68 -9.66 -4.02
N TRP A 133 -17.88 -9.10 -3.93
CA TRP A 133 -19.08 -9.57 -4.63
C TRP A 133 -19.96 -8.38 -5.04
N GLU A 134 -19.35 -7.43 -5.74
CA GLU A 134 -20.09 -6.56 -6.66
C GLU A 134 -19.99 -7.19 -8.06
N GLY A 135 -20.68 -8.31 -8.14
CA GLY A 135 -20.83 -9.17 -9.31
C GLY A 135 -22.16 -9.85 -9.09
N GLN A 136 -23.22 -9.05 -9.22
CA GLN A 136 -24.60 -9.48 -9.15
C GLN A 136 -24.88 -10.46 -10.30
N GLN A 137 -24.51 -11.72 -10.11
CA GLN A 137 -25.39 -12.78 -10.55
C GLN A 137 -26.38 -12.96 -9.41
N ALA A 138 -27.66 -12.84 -9.75
CA ALA A 138 -28.75 -13.16 -8.85
C ALA A 138 -28.41 -14.43 -8.04
N PRO A 139 -28.82 -14.53 -6.76
CA PRO A 139 -28.71 -15.80 -6.06
C PRO A 139 -29.28 -16.87 -7.00
N PRO A 140 -28.57 -18.00 -7.24
CA PRO A 140 -29.22 -19.11 -7.93
C PRO A 140 -30.53 -19.35 -7.19
N ASP A 141 -31.61 -19.56 -7.92
CA ASP A 141 -32.91 -19.88 -7.33
C ASP A 141 -32.81 -21.24 -6.62
N VAL A 142 -32.21 -21.24 -5.43
CA VAL A 142 -32.02 -22.40 -4.58
C VAL A 142 -33.19 -22.42 -3.60
N GLY A 143 -34.35 -22.83 -4.13
CA GLY A 143 -35.52 -23.10 -3.33
C GLY A 143 -35.26 -24.18 -2.27
N GLY A 144 -35.83 -23.98 -1.08
CA GLY A 144 -35.86 -24.97 -0.01
C GLY A 144 -34.85 -24.76 1.13
N TRP A 145 -34.58 -25.84 1.88
CA TRP A 145 -33.79 -25.81 3.12
C TRP A 145 -32.32 -25.40 2.91
N THR A 146 -31.80 -25.58 1.69
CA THR A 146 -30.45 -25.16 1.29
C THR A 146 -30.33 -23.64 1.22
N GLY A 147 -31.37 -22.94 0.74
CA GLY A 147 -31.46 -21.49 0.80
C GLY A 147 -31.53 -20.97 2.24
N LEU A 148 -32.27 -21.67 3.11
CA LEU A 148 -32.35 -21.35 4.54
C LEU A 148 -31.00 -21.58 5.26
N LEU A 149 -30.32 -22.70 4.99
CA LEU A 149 -28.98 -22.97 5.49
C LEU A 149 -27.95 -21.99 4.96
N LEU A 150 -28.00 -21.65 3.67
CA LEU A 150 -27.08 -20.69 3.06
C LEU A 150 -27.31 -19.31 3.65
N TRP A 151 -28.56 -18.91 3.86
CA TRP A 151 -28.94 -17.68 4.54
C TRP A 151 -28.48 -17.67 6.00
N LEU A 152 -28.72 -18.75 6.75
CA LEU A 152 -28.29 -18.90 8.14
C LEU A 152 -26.76 -18.94 8.23
N ALA A 153 -26.09 -19.60 7.30
CA ALA A 153 -24.64 -19.64 7.15
C ALA A 153 -24.10 -18.23 6.86
N LEU A 154 -24.66 -17.52 5.89
CA LEU A 154 -24.31 -16.12 5.59
C LEU A 154 -24.57 -15.18 6.79
N ARG A 155 -25.55 -15.48 7.65
CA ARG A 155 -25.93 -14.67 8.82
C ARG A 155 -25.12 -14.99 10.08
N VAL A 156 -24.77 -16.25 10.32
CA VAL A 156 -24.15 -16.76 11.55
C VAL A 156 -22.64 -16.96 11.41
N LEU A 157 -22.13 -17.38 10.23
CA LEU A 157 -20.69 -17.49 10.01
C LEU A 157 -19.92 -16.20 10.30
N PRO A 158 -20.38 -14.98 9.97
CA PRO A 158 -19.59 -13.77 10.21
C PRO A 158 -19.31 -13.54 11.71
N GLY A 159 -20.28 -13.89 12.57
CA GLY A 159 -20.16 -13.75 14.02
C GLY A 159 -19.24 -14.79 14.64
N LEU A 160 -19.40 -16.06 14.23
CA LEU A 160 -18.53 -17.14 14.66
C LEU A 160 -17.10 -16.93 14.16
N VAL A 161 -16.93 -16.63 12.88
CA VAL A 161 -15.63 -16.35 12.25
C VAL A 161 -14.97 -15.14 12.92
N PHE A 162 -15.68 -14.07 13.25
CA PHE A 162 -15.08 -12.95 14.00
C PHE A 162 -14.59 -13.38 15.39
N TRP A 163 -15.41 -14.12 16.15
CA TRP A 163 -15.01 -14.65 17.47
C TRP A 163 -13.77 -15.56 17.35
N LEU A 164 -13.80 -16.51 16.40
CA LEU A 164 -12.70 -17.41 16.04
C LEU A 164 -11.44 -16.69 15.50
N LEU A 165 -11.61 -15.56 14.83
CA LEU A 165 -10.53 -14.69 14.31
C LEU A 165 -9.84 -13.94 15.45
N THR A 166 -10.62 -13.47 16.44
CA THR A 166 -10.10 -12.76 17.61
C THR A 166 -9.45 -13.70 18.63
N THR A 167 -9.89 -14.97 18.72
CA THR A 167 -9.27 -15.98 19.62
C THR A 167 -8.13 -16.77 18.98
N GLY A 168 -7.86 -16.59 17.69
CA GLY A 168 -6.64 -17.09 17.03
C GLY A 168 -6.61 -18.58 16.69
N TRP A 169 -7.73 -19.30 16.76
CA TRP A 169 -7.78 -20.77 16.68
C TRP A 169 -7.78 -21.35 15.23
N LEU A 170 -8.13 -20.58 14.20
CA LEU A 170 -8.22 -21.10 12.82
C LEU A 170 -6.98 -20.85 11.94
N PHE A 171 -6.59 -21.91 11.22
CA PHE A 171 -5.58 -22.00 10.16
C PHE A 171 -5.44 -20.72 9.30
N GLY A 172 -4.51 -19.85 9.69
CA GLY A 172 -3.99 -18.75 8.85
C GLY A 172 -4.68 -17.39 8.96
N ALA A 173 -5.84 -17.29 9.60
CA ALA A 173 -6.60 -16.03 9.63
C ALA A 173 -6.22 -15.10 10.80
N GLY A 174 -5.66 -15.66 11.88
CA GLY A 174 -4.98 -14.91 12.96
C GLY A 174 -3.64 -14.28 12.55
N ARG A 175 -3.09 -14.63 11.38
CA ARG A 175 -1.82 -14.05 10.89
C ARG A 175 -1.90 -12.55 10.62
N ARG A 176 -3.09 -12.03 10.27
CA ARG A 176 -3.33 -10.60 10.02
C ARG A 176 -3.28 -9.80 11.32
N PHE A 177 -4.01 -10.25 12.33
CA PHE A 177 -4.00 -9.65 13.66
C PHE A 177 -2.61 -9.75 14.30
N ARG A 178 -1.94 -10.91 14.16
CA ARG A 178 -0.54 -11.07 14.56
C ARG A 178 0.44 -10.18 13.80
N TRP A 179 0.14 -9.81 12.55
CA TRP A 179 0.96 -8.83 11.82
C TRP A 179 0.83 -7.46 12.48
N PHE A 180 -0.38 -7.00 12.78
CA PHE A 180 -0.61 -5.74 13.53
C PHE A 180 0.07 -5.75 14.90
N MET A 181 0.00 -6.86 15.63
CA MET A 181 0.68 -7.01 16.92
C MET A 181 2.21 -7.01 16.85
N ARG A 182 2.79 -7.24 15.66
CA ARG A 182 4.23 -7.17 15.42
C ARG A 182 4.68 -5.80 14.94
N GLN A 183 3.76 -4.87 14.71
CA GLN A 183 4.10 -3.51 14.29
C GLN A 183 4.43 -2.67 15.52
N GLN A 184 5.66 -2.16 15.59
CA GLN A 184 6.13 -1.26 16.66
C GLN A 184 5.85 0.22 16.36
N TYR A 185 5.21 0.52 15.23
CA TYR A 185 5.05 1.88 14.70
C TYR A 185 4.01 2.72 15.44
N LEU A 186 3.04 2.08 16.10
CA LEU A 186 2.24 2.71 17.17
C LEU A 186 3.01 2.47 18.46
N ALA A 187 3.54 3.55 19.05
CA ALA A 187 4.34 3.65 20.27
C ALA A 187 4.85 2.31 20.91
N PRO A 188 6.16 2.11 21.12
CA PRO A 188 6.76 0.84 21.57
C PRO A 188 6.21 0.23 22.87
N THR A 189 5.48 0.98 23.70
CA THR A 189 4.75 0.46 24.87
C THR A 189 3.46 -0.32 24.52
N LEU A 190 3.02 -0.31 23.26
CA LEU A 190 1.74 -0.88 22.76
C LEU A 190 1.84 -2.28 22.17
N ALA A 191 3.05 -2.79 21.89
CA ALA A 191 3.26 -4.15 21.40
C ALA A 191 2.97 -5.24 22.46
N ALA A 192 2.64 -4.84 23.70
CA ALA A 192 2.43 -5.73 24.86
C ALA A 192 0.96 -6.16 25.10
N GLY A 193 0.00 -5.85 24.21
CA GLY A 193 -1.45 -6.01 24.49
C GLY A 193 -2.27 -6.93 23.55
N ASP A 194 -3.58 -7.03 23.81
CA ASP A 194 -4.58 -7.65 22.92
C ASP A 194 -4.88 -6.72 21.71
N PHE A 195 -5.24 -7.30 20.56
CA PHE A 195 -5.65 -6.56 19.34
C PHE A 195 -6.78 -5.57 19.64
N PHE A 196 -7.65 -5.89 20.60
CA PHE A 196 -8.72 -4.99 21.02
C PHE A 196 -8.21 -3.64 21.54
N THR A 197 -7.11 -3.64 22.29
CA THR A 197 -6.49 -2.43 22.83
C THR A 197 -5.95 -1.55 21.71
N PHE A 198 -5.28 -2.16 20.73
CA PHE A 198 -4.82 -1.51 19.51
C PHE A 198 -6.00 -0.88 18.74
N ALA A 199 -7.05 -1.68 18.48
CA ALA A 199 -8.19 -1.26 17.70
C ALA A 199 -8.97 -0.10 18.33
N ARG A 200 -9.06 -0.04 19.66
CA ARG A 200 -9.71 1.06 20.38
C ARG A 200 -8.94 2.39 20.27
N ARG A 201 -7.61 2.35 20.16
CA ARG A 201 -6.78 3.56 19.97
C ARG A 201 -6.90 4.14 18.56
N LEU A 202 -7.07 3.26 17.56
CA LEU A 202 -7.29 3.69 16.18
C LEU A 202 -8.72 4.20 15.94
N ALA A 203 -9.66 3.89 16.83
CA ALA A 203 -11.05 4.36 16.81
C ALA A 203 -11.22 5.69 17.58
N LEU A 204 -12.26 6.46 17.23
CA LEU A 204 -12.64 7.62 18.03
C LEU A 204 -13.23 7.19 19.38
N PRO A 205 -12.99 7.94 20.48
CA PRO A 205 -12.28 9.23 20.50
C PRO A 205 -10.76 9.12 20.72
N LEU A 206 -10.22 7.94 21.10
CA LEU A 206 -8.80 7.83 21.49
C LEU A 206 -7.83 8.21 20.36
N ARG A 207 -8.23 8.04 19.10
CA ARG A 207 -7.43 8.43 17.94
C ARG A 207 -6.96 9.90 18.00
N THR A 208 -7.75 10.82 18.57
CA THR A 208 -7.36 12.25 18.62
C THR A 208 -6.15 12.51 19.52
N THR A 209 -5.82 11.57 20.40
CA THR A 209 -4.64 11.66 21.29
C THR A 209 -3.40 10.98 20.73
N GLU A 210 -3.52 10.26 19.61
CA GLU A 210 -2.42 9.54 18.98
C GLU A 210 -1.70 10.43 17.95
N ASP A 211 -0.41 10.17 17.74
CA ASP A 211 0.38 10.86 16.73
C ASP A 211 -0.08 10.47 15.31
N GLN A 212 -0.49 11.47 14.53
CA GLN A 212 -0.97 11.30 13.17
C GLN A 212 0.13 10.69 12.26
N GLY A 213 1.40 11.02 12.49
CA GLY A 213 2.52 10.46 11.72
C GLY A 213 2.67 8.95 11.89
N GLN A 214 2.45 8.44 13.12
CA GLN A 214 2.48 7.00 13.40
C GLN A 214 1.31 6.26 12.76
N ILE A 215 0.13 6.88 12.74
CA ILE A 215 -1.04 6.33 12.06
C ILE A 215 -0.78 6.23 10.56
N ASP A 216 -0.27 7.31 9.95
CA ASP A 216 0.02 7.34 8.51
C ASP A 216 1.10 6.30 8.14
N LEU A 217 2.16 6.16 8.96
CA LEU A 217 3.18 5.13 8.80
C LEU A 217 2.60 3.71 8.86
N LEU A 218 1.73 3.43 9.83
CA LEU A 218 1.03 2.15 9.94
C LEU A 218 0.21 1.87 8.68
N LEU A 219 -0.55 2.86 8.19
CA LEU A 219 -1.40 2.70 7.02
C LEU A 219 -0.58 2.40 5.76
N VAL A 220 0.51 3.15 5.54
CA VAL A 220 1.44 2.93 4.42
C VAL A 220 2.04 1.54 4.52
N HIS A 221 2.47 1.11 5.71
CA HIS A 221 3.03 -0.21 5.88
C HIS A 221 1.99 -1.31 5.64
N ALA A 222 0.75 -1.15 6.11
CA ALA A 222 -0.33 -2.10 5.85
C ALA A 222 -0.62 -2.23 4.34
N PHE A 223 -0.63 -1.10 3.63
CA PHE A 223 -0.81 -1.05 2.18
C PHE A 223 0.32 -1.78 1.42
N LEU A 224 1.58 -1.49 1.74
CA LEU A 224 2.74 -2.15 1.11
C LEU A 224 2.81 -3.64 1.47
N GLN A 225 2.44 -4.00 2.70
CA GLN A 225 2.40 -5.41 3.13
C GLN A 225 1.37 -6.21 2.32
N ASP A 226 0.20 -5.63 2.05
CA ASP A 226 -0.81 -6.26 1.21
C ASP A 226 -0.27 -6.53 -0.20
N LEU A 227 0.42 -5.57 -0.80
CA LEU A 227 1.07 -5.74 -2.10
C LEU A 227 2.15 -6.83 -2.07
N ARG A 228 3.00 -6.86 -1.03
CA ARG A 228 4.01 -7.92 -0.83
C ARG A 228 3.35 -9.30 -0.77
N VAL A 229 2.27 -9.44 -0.02
CA VAL A 229 1.56 -10.72 0.13
C VAL A 229 0.91 -11.16 -1.18
N GLU A 230 0.28 -10.24 -1.92
CA GLU A 230 -0.38 -10.52 -3.19
C GLU A 230 0.60 -10.85 -4.33
N TYR A 231 1.82 -10.30 -4.29
CA TYR A 231 2.88 -10.56 -5.28
C TYR A 231 3.89 -11.63 -4.85
N ARG A 232 3.76 -12.21 -3.65
CA ARG A 232 4.65 -13.28 -3.20
C ARG A 232 4.41 -14.57 -3.99
N ARG A 233 5.49 -15.15 -4.54
CA ARG A 233 5.44 -16.47 -5.18
C ARG A 233 5.13 -17.52 -4.11
N ARG A 234 4.06 -18.29 -4.31
CA ARG A 234 3.79 -19.50 -3.53
C ARG A 234 3.80 -20.67 -4.52
N PRO A 235 4.61 -21.71 -4.30
CA PRO A 235 4.74 -22.82 -5.25
C PRO A 235 3.39 -23.51 -5.53
N TRP A 236 2.49 -23.48 -4.55
CA TRP A 236 1.15 -24.08 -4.63
C TRP A 236 0.05 -23.14 -5.15
N ARG A 237 0.35 -21.87 -5.47
CA ARG A 237 -0.64 -20.96 -6.07
C ARG A 237 -0.22 -20.60 -7.48
N LEU A 238 -1.02 -21.03 -8.45
CA LEU A 238 -0.90 -20.65 -9.85
C LEU A 238 -1.25 -19.17 -10.10
N ARG A 239 -2.01 -18.52 -9.19
CA ARG A 239 -2.51 -17.14 -9.37
C ARG A 239 -1.39 -16.08 -9.42
N PRO A 240 -0.46 -16.00 -8.45
CA PRO A 240 0.61 -14.99 -8.47
C PRO A 240 1.63 -15.20 -9.60
N TRP A 241 1.61 -16.35 -10.28
CA TRP A 241 2.47 -16.59 -11.46
C TRP A 241 2.01 -15.82 -12.69
N ARG A 242 0.71 -15.46 -12.79
CA ARG A 242 0.18 -14.66 -13.90
C ARG A 242 0.51 -13.17 -13.80
N ARG A 243 0.84 -12.67 -12.60
CA ARG A 243 1.20 -11.25 -12.39
C ARG A 243 2.68 -11.04 -12.74
N THR A 244 2.92 -10.57 -13.96
CA THR A 244 4.25 -10.26 -14.52
C THR A 244 4.59 -8.78 -14.46
N ALA A 245 3.64 -7.92 -14.07
CA ALA A 245 3.82 -6.47 -13.98
C ALA A 245 3.63 -5.94 -12.55
N CYS A 246 4.48 -5.00 -12.13
CA CYS A 246 4.38 -4.30 -10.85
C CYS A 246 3.24 -3.26 -10.90
N PRO A 247 2.50 -3.01 -9.80
CA PRO A 247 1.59 -1.88 -9.73
C PRO A 247 2.34 -0.55 -9.78
N VAL A 248 1.77 0.44 -10.47
CA VAL A 248 2.31 1.79 -10.64
C VAL A 248 1.39 2.80 -9.98
N LEU A 249 1.91 3.55 -9.01
CA LEU A 249 1.25 4.71 -8.41
C LEU A 249 1.78 5.97 -9.10
N LEU A 250 0.88 6.63 -9.83
CA LEU A 250 1.13 7.86 -10.57
C LEU A 250 0.56 9.03 -9.75
N MET A 251 1.42 9.88 -9.16
CA MET A 251 1.00 11.04 -8.39
C MET A 251 1.33 12.33 -9.14
N ASP A 252 0.33 13.18 -9.34
CA ASP A 252 0.49 14.48 -9.98
C ASP A 252 0.38 15.62 -8.97
N GLU A 253 0.92 16.78 -9.32
CA GLU A 253 0.80 18.03 -8.54
C GLU A 253 1.32 17.92 -7.09
N VAL A 254 2.40 17.16 -6.88
CA VAL A 254 3.03 17.03 -5.56
C VAL A 254 3.73 18.33 -5.18
N ALA A 255 3.46 18.82 -3.97
CA ALA A 255 3.97 20.10 -3.46
C ALA A 255 4.17 20.04 -1.93
N PRO A 256 4.99 20.94 -1.33
CA PRO A 256 5.25 20.98 0.11
C PRO A 256 3.99 21.18 0.97
N GLU A 257 3.01 21.93 0.45
CA GLU A 257 1.75 22.21 1.13
C GLU A 257 0.77 21.03 1.18
N ASN A 258 1.06 19.93 0.47
CA ASN A 258 0.17 18.77 0.40
C ASN A 258 0.79 17.48 0.97
N GLY A 259 -0.05 16.45 1.12
CA GLY A 259 0.36 15.16 1.65
C GLY A 259 1.26 14.34 0.71
N GLY A 260 1.57 14.81 -0.49
CA GLY A 260 2.31 14.06 -1.50
C GLY A 260 3.74 13.76 -1.07
N TYR A 261 4.53 14.77 -0.67
CA TYR A 261 5.89 14.51 -0.18
C TYR A 261 5.91 13.69 1.12
N ALA A 262 4.95 13.93 2.02
CA ALA A 262 4.81 13.14 3.24
C ALA A 262 4.56 11.65 2.92
N LEU A 263 3.68 11.34 1.96
CA LEU A 263 3.43 9.97 1.52
C LEU A 263 4.68 9.31 0.92
N ILE A 264 5.42 10.03 0.07
CA ILE A 264 6.67 9.51 -0.53
C ILE A 264 7.70 9.21 0.56
N ARG A 265 7.86 10.10 1.54
CA ARG A 265 8.76 9.91 2.69
C ARG A 265 8.36 8.69 3.51
N LEU A 266 7.08 8.51 3.80
CA LEU A 266 6.57 7.35 4.54
C LEU A 266 6.80 6.04 3.78
N ILE A 267 6.59 6.03 2.45
CA ILE A 267 6.88 4.84 1.63
C ILE A 267 8.38 4.50 1.69
N ASN A 268 9.26 5.50 1.60
CA ASN A 268 10.70 5.27 1.70
C ASN A 268 11.09 4.77 3.10
N ALA A 269 10.58 5.41 4.16
CA ALA A 269 10.83 5.00 5.54
C ALA A 269 10.42 3.54 5.78
N VAL A 270 9.23 3.12 5.35
CA VAL A 270 8.78 1.73 5.48
C VAL A 270 9.68 0.78 4.69
N ARG A 271 10.15 1.16 3.49
CA ARG A 271 11.06 0.33 2.70
C ARG A 271 12.40 0.14 3.41
N ASP A 272 12.96 1.22 3.94
CA ASP A 272 14.23 1.22 4.65
C ASP A 272 14.14 0.42 5.97
N GLU A 273 13.10 0.66 6.76
CA GLU A 273 12.89 -0.01 8.05
C GLU A 273 12.61 -1.51 7.90
N THR A 274 11.79 -1.88 6.91
CA THR A 274 11.42 -3.30 6.73
C THR A 274 12.50 -4.09 6.00
N GLY A 275 13.35 -3.43 5.21
CA GLY A 275 14.31 -4.07 4.29
C GLY A 275 13.66 -5.02 3.28
N GLN A 276 12.33 -4.97 3.14
CA GLN A 276 11.57 -5.90 2.31
C GLN A 276 11.13 -5.24 1.01
N SER A 277 11.56 -5.87 -0.09
CA SER A 277 11.06 -5.61 -1.43
C SER A 277 9.53 -5.65 -1.52
N ASP A 278 8.94 -4.55 -1.98
CA ASP A 278 7.52 -4.46 -2.38
C ASP A 278 7.40 -4.19 -3.89
N PRO A 279 6.29 -4.61 -4.53
CA PRO A 279 6.12 -4.49 -5.96
C PRO A 279 5.59 -3.13 -6.41
N LEU A 280 5.60 -2.06 -5.60
CA LEU A 280 5.03 -0.77 -6.00
C LEU A 280 6.07 0.10 -6.72
N LEU A 281 5.78 0.54 -7.94
CA LEU A 281 6.53 1.62 -8.58
C LEU A 281 5.80 2.94 -8.32
N VAL A 282 6.46 3.90 -7.70
CA VAL A 282 5.89 5.23 -7.46
C VAL A 282 6.55 6.21 -8.41
N ILE A 283 5.74 6.92 -9.20
CA ILE A 283 6.17 7.98 -10.09
C ILE A 283 5.39 9.23 -9.72
N THR A 284 6.12 10.28 -9.36
CA THR A 284 5.52 11.54 -8.95
C THR A 284 5.89 12.64 -9.93
N ASN A 285 5.02 13.63 -10.06
CA ASN A 285 5.28 14.87 -10.76
C ASN A 285 5.12 16.04 -9.79
N SER A 286 6.15 16.86 -9.71
CA SER A 286 6.24 18.02 -8.82
C SER A 286 6.83 19.20 -9.57
N ARG A 287 6.61 20.41 -9.05
CA ARG A 287 7.25 21.63 -9.57
C ARG A 287 8.62 21.88 -8.95
N ASP A 288 8.77 21.44 -7.70
CA ASP A 288 9.97 21.63 -6.91
C ASP A 288 10.63 20.29 -6.59
N VAL A 289 11.95 20.33 -6.36
CA VAL A 289 12.66 19.18 -5.82
C VAL A 289 12.17 18.97 -4.38
N PRO A 290 11.85 17.73 -3.96
CA PRO A 290 11.48 17.46 -2.57
C PRO A 290 12.51 18.05 -1.60
N PRO A 291 12.10 18.89 -0.62
CA PRO A 291 13.00 19.72 0.18
C PRO A 291 14.02 18.95 1.01
N ASP A 292 13.73 17.70 1.37
CA ASP A 292 14.60 16.84 2.18
C ASP A 292 15.36 15.77 1.37
N GLY A 293 15.33 15.85 0.03
CA GLY A 293 16.11 14.99 -0.84
C GLY A 293 16.14 13.51 -0.45
N LEU A 294 14.99 12.91 -0.10
CA LEU A 294 14.76 11.47 0.19
C LEU A 294 16.07 10.67 0.30
N ALA A 295 16.84 10.88 1.37
CA ALA A 295 18.25 10.52 1.38
C ALA A 295 18.47 9.02 1.08
N PRO A 296 18.99 8.63 -0.10
CA PRO A 296 19.73 7.38 -0.17
C PRO A 296 20.90 7.51 0.82
N THR A 297 21.29 6.42 1.47
CA THR A 297 22.43 6.45 2.41
C THR A 297 23.77 6.83 1.74
N ASP A 298 23.77 7.09 0.44
CA ASP A 298 24.92 7.52 -0.34
C ASP A 298 24.77 8.98 -0.82
N PRO A 299 25.56 9.93 -0.29
CA PRO A 299 25.49 11.35 -0.65
C PRO A 299 25.88 11.64 -2.11
N ALA A 300 26.41 10.66 -2.86
CA ALA A 300 26.74 10.84 -4.28
C ALA A 300 25.51 10.85 -5.21
N VAL A 301 24.33 10.40 -4.75
CA VAL A 301 23.10 10.26 -5.57
C VAL A 301 21.93 11.09 -5.00
N ALA A 302 22.05 11.58 -3.77
CA ALA A 302 21.00 12.35 -3.09
C ALA A 302 20.86 13.77 -3.67
N GLY A 303 19.65 14.12 -4.13
CA GLY A 303 19.26 15.52 -4.34
C GLY A 303 19.75 16.21 -5.62
N GLN A 304 20.46 15.53 -6.52
CA GLN A 304 20.86 16.13 -7.79
C GLN A 304 19.78 15.93 -8.86
N LEU A 305 19.23 17.02 -9.39
CA LEU A 305 18.37 17.00 -10.57
C LEU A 305 19.13 16.36 -11.74
N VAL A 306 18.71 15.18 -12.15
CA VAL A 306 19.29 14.49 -13.30
C VAL A 306 18.46 14.81 -14.55
N PRO A 307 19.08 15.36 -15.62
CA PRO A 307 18.40 15.50 -16.91
C PRO A 307 17.91 14.15 -17.42
N LEU A 308 16.77 14.12 -18.12
CA LEU A 308 16.19 12.87 -18.65
C LEU A 308 17.18 12.10 -19.55
N ASP A 309 18.08 12.79 -20.25
CA ASP A 309 19.13 12.18 -21.07
C ASP A 309 20.07 11.26 -20.26
N GLY A 310 20.25 11.52 -18.96
CA GLY A 310 21.11 10.77 -18.04
C GLY A 310 20.36 9.81 -17.10
N VAL A 311 19.03 9.68 -17.24
CA VAL A 311 18.19 8.93 -16.28
C VAL A 311 18.57 7.46 -16.16
N GLU A 312 18.96 6.82 -17.27
CA GLU A 312 19.42 5.42 -17.25
C GLU A 312 20.73 5.25 -16.46
N GLY A 313 21.65 6.21 -16.60
CA GLY A 313 22.92 6.20 -15.87
C GLY A 313 22.70 6.37 -14.37
N ALA A 314 21.84 7.33 -13.98
CA ALA A 314 21.45 7.53 -12.59
C ALA A 314 20.74 6.31 -12.01
N TYR A 315 19.85 5.67 -12.77
CA TYR A 315 19.20 4.43 -12.33
C TYR A 315 20.21 3.29 -12.13
N ARG A 316 21.18 3.11 -13.03
CA ARG A 316 22.23 2.09 -12.87
C ARG A 316 23.10 2.36 -11.66
N ALA A 317 23.50 3.61 -11.42
CA ALA A 317 24.30 4.02 -10.26
C ALA A 317 23.54 3.79 -8.94
N TRP A 318 22.28 4.20 -8.89
CA TRP A 318 21.40 3.91 -7.74
C TRP A 318 21.31 2.40 -7.49
N ARG A 319 21.06 1.61 -8.54
CA ARG A 319 20.92 0.16 -8.43
C ARG A 319 22.20 -0.54 -7.96
N SER A 320 23.37 -0.04 -8.36
CA SER A 320 24.66 -0.56 -7.89
C SER A 320 24.97 -0.21 -6.44
N GLY A 321 24.42 0.87 -5.92
CA GLY A 321 24.57 1.31 -4.52
C GLY A 321 23.69 0.56 -3.53
N LEU A 322 22.75 -0.27 -4.00
CA LEU A 322 21.89 -1.06 -3.12
C LEU A 322 22.69 -2.18 -2.43
N PRO A 323 22.48 -2.40 -1.12
CA PRO A 323 23.11 -3.51 -0.42
C PRO A 323 22.71 -4.83 -1.09
N GLY A 324 23.71 -5.64 -1.47
CA GLY A 324 23.49 -6.93 -2.09
C GLY A 324 22.69 -7.89 -1.21
N PRO A 325 22.01 -8.90 -1.79
CA PRO A 325 21.29 -9.92 -1.04
C PRO A 325 22.30 -10.80 -0.27
N GLY A 326 22.69 -10.36 0.92
CA GLY A 326 23.68 -11.03 1.77
C GLY A 326 24.68 -10.11 2.49
N GLY A 327 24.60 -8.78 2.32
CA GLY A 327 25.44 -7.86 3.09
C GLY A 327 25.14 -7.97 4.60
N PRO A 328 26.16 -7.97 5.49
CA PRO A 328 25.94 -8.00 6.92
C PRO A 328 25.05 -6.83 7.32
N GLY A 329 23.95 -7.12 8.01
CA GLY A 329 23.08 -6.10 8.59
C GLY A 329 23.94 -5.13 9.40
N ARG A 330 23.78 -3.83 9.15
CA ARG A 330 24.48 -2.78 9.89
C ARG A 330 24.31 -3.05 11.39
N THR A 331 25.39 -3.44 12.04
CA THR A 331 25.51 -3.35 13.49
C THR A 331 25.43 -1.87 13.83
N THR A 332 24.39 -1.50 14.58
CA THR A 332 24.35 -0.23 15.28
C THR A 332 25.62 -0.12 16.14
N PRO A 333 26.35 1.01 16.12
CA PRO A 333 27.41 1.21 17.09
C PRO A 333 26.74 1.33 18.45
N GLY A 334 27.00 0.33 19.31
CA GLY A 334 26.56 0.34 20.69
C GLY A 334 27.12 1.57 21.39
N THR A 335 26.22 2.37 21.94
CA THR A 335 26.51 3.42 22.89
C THR A 335 27.32 2.80 24.03
N SER A 336 28.61 3.07 24.05
CA SER A 336 29.51 2.70 25.13
C SER A 336 29.48 3.84 26.13
N ARG A 337 28.92 3.54 27.31
CA ARG A 337 29.03 4.20 28.62
C ARG A 337 29.20 5.71 28.69
#